data_AF-A0A2G5L5D1-F1
#
_entry.id   AF-A0A2G5L5D1-F1
#
_cell.length_a   1.000
_cell.length_b   1.000
_cell.length_c   1.000
_cell.angle_alpha   90.00
_cell.angle_beta   90.00
_cell.angle_gamma   90.00
#
_symmetry.space_group_name_H-M   'P 1'
#
loop_
_entity.id
_entity.type
_entity.pdbx_description
1 polymer ?
#
loop_
_entity_poly.entity_id
_entity_poly.type
_entity_poly.pdbx_seq_one_letter_code
_entity_poly.pdbx_strand_id
1 'polypeptide(L)'
;MKIDLIEIWEFMEIAPAPQGPAQGKHWQYELVAGDIRIPNLSTADILILKEANLYDTELLPSIFTFREILWQPNVYPQPSLCIPQLNILKVFCEEYIADQEENEKAWFYTHLMQGLSRYCNRAIERINESKETDDVRIASILGELRKQAFPVIKFFISHPLNHSGHQTDALHRLNYAVKIMLTQYNSHYQDLLDPYWNITITDSGTVTPSDKTTETTPISQAAAQ
;
A
#
# COMPACT_ATOMS: atom_id res chain seq x y z
N MET A 1 -8.71 17.85 2.95
CA MET A 1 -9.85 17.18 3.64
C MET A 1 -9.51 15.70 3.66
N LYS A 2 -9.66 15.02 4.81
CA LYS A 2 -9.43 13.58 4.89
C LYS A 2 -10.76 12.86 4.85
N ILE A 3 -10.86 11.83 4.01
CA ILE A 3 -12.05 10.98 3.87
C ILE A 3 -11.61 9.52 3.92
N ASP A 4 -12.40 8.69 4.59
CA ASP A 4 -12.12 7.26 4.67
C ASP A 4 -12.22 6.61 3.29
N LEU A 5 -11.49 5.50 3.11
CA LEU A 5 -11.33 4.91 1.78
C LEU A 5 -12.66 4.57 1.09
N ILE A 6 -13.64 4.08 1.85
CA ILE A 6 -14.95 3.61 1.34
C ILE A 6 -15.90 4.79 1.09
N GLU A 7 -15.76 5.87 1.86
CA GLU A 7 -16.63 7.05 1.80
C GLU A 7 -16.37 7.92 0.57
N ILE A 8 -15.29 7.66 -0.17
CA ILE A 8 -14.95 8.43 -1.38
C ILE A 8 -16.06 8.44 -2.42
N TRP A 9 -16.82 7.34 -2.51
CA TRP A 9 -17.89 7.21 -3.48
C TRP A 9 -19.07 8.12 -3.15
N GLU A 10 -19.50 8.10 -1.88
CA GLU A 10 -20.55 8.99 -1.38
C GLU A 10 -20.11 10.45 -1.49
N PHE A 11 -18.84 10.74 -1.18
CA PHE A 11 -18.27 12.07 -1.40
C PHE A 11 -18.39 12.48 -2.87
N MET A 12 -18.00 11.63 -3.83
CA MET A 12 -18.06 11.97 -5.26
C MET A 12 -19.49 12.17 -5.78
N GLU A 13 -20.49 11.54 -5.15
CA GLU A 13 -21.90 11.71 -5.51
C GLU A 13 -22.51 13.00 -4.96
N ILE A 14 -22.11 13.40 -3.74
CA ILE A 14 -22.72 14.53 -3.01
C ILE A 14 -21.91 15.81 -3.17
N ALA A 15 -20.60 15.71 -3.37
CA ALA A 15 -19.73 16.86 -3.46
C ALA A 15 -20.17 17.77 -4.60
N PRO A 16 -20.34 19.07 -4.35
CA PRO A 16 -20.64 20.01 -5.42
C PRO A 16 -19.54 19.92 -6.47
N ALA A 17 -19.94 19.89 -7.75
CA ALA A 17 -19.01 19.99 -8.85
C ALA A 17 -18.10 21.21 -8.57
N PRO A 18 -16.77 21.03 -8.59
CA PRO A 18 -15.88 22.14 -8.35
C PRO A 18 -16.21 23.18 -9.41
N GLN A 19 -16.34 24.44 -8.98
CA GLN A 19 -16.80 25.54 -9.84
C GLN A 19 -16.13 25.45 -11.21
N GLY A 20 -16.95 25.26 -12.25
CA GLY A 20 -16.56 24.64 -13.52
C GLY A 20 -15.33 25.25 -14.21
N PRO A 21 -14.85 24.67 -15.32
CA PRO A 21 -13.55 25.00 -15.95
C PRO A 21 -13.30 26.49 -16.26
N ALA A 22 -14.35 27.32 -16.30
CA ALA A 22 -14.25 28.78 -16.44
C ALA A 22 -13.84 29.54 -15.15
N GLN A 23 -13.96 28.92 -13.98
CA GLN A 23 -13.60 29.49 -12.66
C GLN A 23 -12.37 28.81 -12.04
N GLY A 24 -11.82 27.81 -12.73
CA GLY A 24 -10.47 27.30 -12.49
C GLY A 24 -10.28 26.55 -11.17
N LYS A 25 -11.32 26.02 -10.54
CA LYS A 25 -11.17 25.18 -9.33
C LYS A 25 -11.49 23.74 -9.66
N HIS A 26 -10.64 22.82 -9.22
CA HIS A 26 -10.91 21.39 -9.35
C HIS A 26 -10.54 20.63 -8.08
N TRP A 27 -11.21 19.49 -7.88
CA TRP A 27 -10.85 18.54 -6.84
C TRP A 27 -9.61 17.78 -7.27
N GLN A 28 -8.66 17.68 -6.35
CA GLN A 28 -7.45 16.89 -6.52
C GLN A 28 -7.35 15.93 -5.35
N TYR A 29 -7.22 14.65 -5.67
CA TYR A 29 -7.21 13.57 -4.71
C TYR A 29 -5.78 13.04 -4.54
N GLU A 30 -5.48 12.56 -3.35
CA GLU A 30 -4.26 11.83 -3.01
C GLU A 30 -4.69 10.58 -2.25
N LEU A 31 -4.29 9.40 -2.72
CA LEU A 31 -4.40 8.18 -1.92
C LEU A 31 -3.21 8.16 -0.95
N VAL A 32 -3.49 8.06 0.35
CA VAL A 32 -2.48 7.89 1.38
C VAL A 32 -2.63 6.51 1.99
N ALA A 33 -1.65 5.64 1.73
CA ALA A 33 -1.58 4.28 2.26
C ALA A 33 -0.26 4.07 3.02
N GLY A 34 -0.20 4.59 4.26
CA GLY A 34 1.03 4.63 5.05
C GLY A 34 2.04 5.58 4.45
N ASP A 35 3.26 5.10 4.18
CA ASP A 35 4.32 5.88 3.52
C ASP A 35 4.13 5.96 1.99
N ILE A 36 3.22 5.17 1.41
CA ILE A 36 2.92 5.21 -0.02
C ILE A 36 1.87 6.27 -0.26
N ARG A 37 2.23 7.26 -1.08
CA ARG A 37 1.36 8.36 -1.49
C ARG A 37 1.21 8.33 -3.00
N ILE A 38 -0.03 8.48 -3.44
CA ILE A 38 -0.34 8.62 -4.84
C ILE A 38 -1.03 9.98 -5.04
N PRO A 39 -0.26 11.05 -5.32
CA PRO A 39 -0.78 12.40 -5.39
C PRO A 39 -1.41 12.71 -6.76
N ASN A 40 -2.04 13.88 -6.84
CA ASN A 40 -2.45 14.52 -8.11
C ASN A 40 -3.48 13.74 -8.93
N LEU A 41 -4.38 13.04 -8.25
CA LEU A 41 -5.41 12.25 -8.89
C LEU A 41 -6.59 13.13 -9.28
N SER A 42 -7.12 12.89 -10.47
CA SER A 42 -8.35 13.49 -10.95
C SER A 42 -9.57 12.65 -10.55
N THR A 43 -10.76 13.22 -10.67
CA THR A 43 -12.01 12.47 -10.52
C THR A 43 -12.07 11.25 -11.46
N ALA A 44 -11.53 11.37 -12.68
CA ALA A 44 -11.51 10.26 -13.65
C ALA A 44 -10.64 9.09 -13.15
N ASP A 45 -9.48 9.40 -12.54
CA ASP A 45 -8.59 8.39 -11.97
C ASP A 45 -9.27 7.58 -10.86
N ILE A 46 -10.08 8.23 -10.02
CA ILE A 46 -10.82 7.55 -8.96
C ILE A 46 -11.95 6.68 -9.54
N LEU A 47 -12.66 7.16 -10.57
CA LEU A 47 -13.72 6.40 -11.23
C LEU A 47 -13.22 5.13 -11.94
N ILE A 48 -11.98 5.15 -12.44
CA ILE A 48 -11.33 3.98 -13.07
C ILE A 48 -11.27 2.78 -12.11
N LEU A 49 -11.22 2.98 -10.79
CA LEU A 49 -11.21 1.87 -9.82
C LEU A 49 -12.51 1.03 -9.85
N LYS A 50 -13.60 1.53 -10.45
CA LYS A 50 -14.85 0.79 -10.66
C LYS A 50 -14.89 0.04 -12.00
N GLU A 51 -13.87 0.14 -12.85
CA GLU A 51 -13.81 -0.53 -14.15
C GLU A 51 -13.33 -1.99 -14.01
N ALA A 52 -14.26 -2.94 -14.22
CA ALA A 52 -14.02 -4.37 -14.00
C ALA A 52 -12.86 -4.98 -14.81
N ASN A 53 -12.56 -4.43 -15.99
CA ASN A 53 -11.51 -4.91 -16.88
C ASN A 53 -10.09 -4.53 -16.43
N LEU A 54 -9.95 -3.76 -15.34
CA LEU A 54 -8.66 -3.24 -14.87
C LEU A 54 -8.24 -3.79 -13.52
N TYR A 55 -9.11 -4.52 -12.84
CA TYR A 55 -8.83 -5.10 -11.55
C TYR A 55 -8.83 -6.63 -11.65
N ASP A 56 -7.70 -7.23 -11.27
CA ASP A 56 -7.63 -8.67 -11.08
C ASP A 56 -8.29 -9.04 -9.74
N THR A 57 -9.44 -9.71 -9.83
CA THR A 57 -10.19 -10.15 -8.64
C THR A 57 -9.47 -11.22 -7.83
N GLU A 58 -8.47 -11.88 -8.41
CA GLU A 58 -7.61 -12.85 -7.73
C GLU A 58 -6.40 -12.23 -7.03
N LEU A 59 -6.17 -10.92 -7.22
CA LEU A 59 -5.07 -10.20 -6.55
C LEU A 59 -5.22 -10.23 -5.04
N LEU A 60 -6.42 -9.94 -4.51
CA LEU A 60 -6.69 -9.98 -3.07
C LEU A 60 -6.47 -11.39 -2.49
N PRO A 61 -7.09 -12.47 -3.02
CA PRO A 61 -6.78 -13.84 -2.62
C PRO A 61 -5.28 -14.16 -2.64
N SER A 62 -4.57 -13.75 -3.70
CA SER A 62 -3.14 -14.00 -3.89
C SER A 62 -2.29 -13.33 -2.79
N ILE A 63 -2.54 -12.06 -2.48
CA ILE A 63 -1.87 -11.34 -1.38
C ILE A 63 -2.10 -12.06 -0.04
N PHE A 64 -3.29 -12.62 0.17
CA PHE A 64 -3.62 -13.33 1.41
C PHE A 64 -2.96 -14.71 1.56
N THR A 65 -2.33 -15.24 0.51
CA THR A 65 -1.55 -16.48 0.60
C THR A 65 -0.25 -16.29 1.40
N PHE A 66 0.30 -15.07 1.45
CA PHE A 66 1.55 -14.73 2.15
C PHE A 66 1.35 -14.55 3.66
N ARG A 67 0.59 -15.46 4.28
CA ARG A 67 0.09 -15.28 5.63
C ARG A 67 1.16 -15.28 6.70
N GLU A 68 2.19 -16.06 6.51
CA GLU A 68 3.27 -16.20 7.46
C GLU A 68 4.11 -14.91 7.57
N ILE A 69 4.16 -14.13 6.50
CA ILE A 69 4.86 -12.83 6.47
C ILE A 69 3.93 -11.69 6.87
N LEU A 70 2.75 -11.59 6.25
CA LEU A 70 1.88 -10.44 6.42
C LEU A 70 0.95 -10.53 7.64
N TRP A 71 0.55 -11.75 8.05
CA TRP A 71 -0.59 -11.93 8.96
C TRP A 71 -0.28 -12.68 10.25
N GLN A 72 0.72 -13.57 10.26
CA GLN A 72 1.01 -14.44 11.39
C GLN A 72 2.27 -14.00 12.13
N PRO A 73 2.24 -13.98 13.47
CA PRO A 73 3.39 -13.67 14.30
C PRO A 73 4.34 -14.87 14.33
N ASN A 74 5.62 -14.61 14.55
CA ASN A 74 6.59 -15.55 15.10
C ASN A 74 6.74 -16.87 14.33
N VAL A 75 6.40 -16.91 13.05
CA VAL A 75 6.60 -18.11 12.21
C VAL A 75 8.09 -18.30 11.88
N TYR A 76 8.86 -17.21 11.88
CA TYR A 76 10.24 -17.20 11.41
C TYR A 76 11.19 -16.62 12.46
N PRO A 77 11.68 -17.43 13.40
CA PRO A 77 12.68 -17.00 14.37
C PRO A 77 14.03 -16.74 13.70
N GLN A 78 14.31 -17.34 12.54
CA GLN A 78 15.63 -17.32 11.91
C GLN A 78 15.61 -16.69 10.51
N PRO A 79 16.70 -16.00 10.10
CA PRO A 79 16.82 -15.39 8.76
C PRO A 79 16.57 -16.37 7.61
N SER A 80 17.07 -17.61 7.76
CA SER A 80 16.95 -18.69 6.78
C SER A 80 15.51 -19.09 6.45
N LEU A 81 14.56 -18.78 7.33
CA LEU A 81 13.15 -19.11 7.15
C LEU A 81 12.33 -17.90 6.67
N CYS A 82 12.63 -16.69 7.14
CA CYS A 82 11.89 -15.49 6.73
C CYS A 82 12.35 -14.90 5.39
N ILE A 83 13.65 -14.85 5.11
CA ILE A 83 14.18 -14.21 3.89
C ILE A 83 13.61 -14.85 2.61
N PRO A 84 13.54 -16.19 2.49
CA PRO A 84 12.93 -16.80 1.30
C PRO A 84 11.48 -16.35 1.10
N GLN A 85 10.71 -16.25 2.17
CA GLN A 85 9.28 -15.89 2.12
C GLN A 85 9.07 -14.42 1.80
N LEU A 86 9.93 -13.54 2.34
CA LEU A 86 9.99 -12.13 1.93
C LEU A 86 10.34 -11.99 0.45
N ASN A 87 11.28 -12.80 -0.06
CA ASN A 87 11.64 -12.80 -1.47
C ASN A 87 10.49 -13.29 -2.35
N ILE A 88 9.76 -14.33 -1.96
CA ILE A 88 8.60 -14.80 -2.75
C ILE A 88 7.53 -13.70 -2.83
N LEU A 89 7.19 -13.04 -1.71
CA LEU A 89 6.23 -11.92 -1.74
C LEU A 89 6.76 -10.75 -2.59
N LYS A 90 8.05 -10.43 -2.47
CA LYS A 90 8.70 -9.38 -3.28
C LYS A 90 8.60 -9.69 -4.78
N VAL A 91 8.99 -10.91 -5.17
CA VAL A 91 8.95 -11.37 -6.58
C VAL A 91 7.52 -11.36 -7.10
N PHE A 92 6.54 -11.84 -6.32
CA PHE A 92 5.13 -11.75 -6.68
C PHE A 92 4.71 -10.30 -7.00
N CYS A 93 5.15 -9.33 -6.19
CA CYS A 93 4.86 -7.93 -6.47
C CYS A 93 5.54 -7.43 -7.74
N GLU A 94 6.80 -7.83 -7.98
CA GLU A 94 7.58 -7.44 -9.16
C GLU A 94 7.01 -8.05 -10.45
N GLU A 95 6.61 -9.32 -10.41
CA GLU A 95 5.93 -10.01 -11.51
C GLU A 95 4.59 -9.34 -11.83
N TYR A 96 3.77 -9.04 -10.81
CA TYR A 96 2.52 -8.31 -11.03
C TYR A 96 2.75 -6.95 -11.70
N ILE A 97 3.80 -6.21 -11.29
CA ILE A 97 4.12 -4.92 -11.91
C ILE A 97 4.53 -5.10 -13.38
N ALA A 98 5.37 -6.09 -13.67
CA ALA A 98 5.83 -6.40 -15.03
C ALA A 98 4.66 -6.81 -15.94
N ASP A 99 3.73 -7.64 -15.44
CA ASP A 99 2.54 -8.08 -16.17
C ASP A 99 1.59 -6.92 -16.51
N GLN A 100 1.68 -5.80 -15.80
CA GLN A 100 0.85 -4.61 -16.01
C GLN A 100 1.59 -3.48 -16.73
N GLU A 101 2.82 -3.67 -17.21
CA GLU A 101 3.65 -2.61 -17.80
C GLU A 101 2.98 -1.94 -19.02
N GLU A 102 2.25 -2.71 -19.83
CA GLU A 102 1.49 -2.21 -20.98
C GLU A 102 0.09 -1.67 -20.63
N ASN A 103 -0.38 -1.91 -19.40
CA ASN A 103 -1.68 -1.46 -18.92
C ASN A 103 -1.54 -0.12 -18.19
N GLU A 104 -1.49 0.96 -18.95
CA GLU A 104 -1.37 2.33 -18.40
C GLU A 104 -2.44 2.66 -17.34
N LYS A 105 -3.57 1.96 -17.31
CA LYS A 105 -4.65 2.19 -16.34
C LYS A 105 -4.52 1.38 -15.05
N ALA A 106 -3.65 0.37 -14.99
CA ALA A 106 -3.36 -0.40 -13.77
C ALA A 106 -2.35 0.30 -12.84
N TRP A 107 -1.92 1.51 -13.21
CA TRP A 107 -0.84 2.25 -12.56
C TRP A 107 -1.05 2.47 -11.04
N PHE A 108 -2.31 2.54 -10.58
CA PHE A 108 -2.66 2.58 -9.15
C PHE A 108 -2.16 1.35 -8.41
N TYR A 109 -2.47 0.17 -8.95
CA TYR A 109 -2.14 -1.10 -8.32
C TYR A 109 -0.64 -1.34 -8.42
N THR A 110 -0.01 -1.02 -9.55
CA THR A 110 1.45 -1.16 -9.68
C THR A 110 2.21 -0.27 -8.70
N HIS A 111 1.75 0.95 -8.42
CA HIS A 111 2.35 1.81 -7.38
C HIS A 111 2.25 1.21 -5.97
N LEU A 112 1.09 0.65 -5.63
CA LEU A 112 0.89 -0.01 -4.32
C LEU A 112 1.74 -1.28 -4.19
N MET A 113 1.79 -2.10 -5.24
CA MET A 113 2.61 -3.32 -5.29
C MET A 113 4.10 -2.99 -5.26
N GLN A 114 4.54 -1.91 -5.91
CA GLN A 114 5.92 -1.42 -5.83
C GLN A 114 6.26 -0.97 -4.41
N GLY A 115 5.33 -0.31 -3.74
CA GLY A 115 5.43 0.01 -2.32
C GLY A 115 5.64 -1.23 -1.45
N LEU A 116 4.83 -2.27 -1.65
CA LEU A 116 4.94 -3.53 -0.91
C LEU A 116 6.27 -4.24 -1.18
N SER A 117 6.70 -4.32 -2.44
CA SER A 117 8.03 -4.85 -2.83
C SER A 117 9.17 -4.11 -2.12
N ARG A 118 9.13 -2.77 -2.08
CA ARG A 118 10.11 -1.95 -1.36
C ARG A 118 10.14 -2.26 0.14
N TYR A 119 8.99 -2.45 0.77
CA TYR A 119 8.94 -2.83 2.19
C TYR A 119 9.56 -4.20 2.42
N CYS A 120 9.29 -5.18 1.55
CA CYS A 120 9.94 -6.49 1.61
C CYS A 120 11.47 -6.39 1.45
N ASN A 121 11.94 -5.63 0.47
CA ASN A 121 13.37 -5.45 0.23
C ASN A 121 14.08 -4.80 1.44
N ARG A 122 13.48 -3.75 2.02
CA ARG A 122 13.99 -3.11 3.24
C ARG A 122 14.04 -4.07 4.42
N ALA A 123 13.03 -4.94 4.58
CA ALA A 123 13.04 -5.96 5.62
C ALA A 123 14.19 -6.96 5.42
N ILE A 124 14.41 -7.43 4.19
CA ILE A 124 15.50 -8.34 3.84
C ILE A 124 16.87 -7.70 4.14
N GLU A 125 17.09 -6.47 3.71
CA GLU A 125 18.34 -5.72 3.96
C GLU A 125 18.62 -5.62 5.47
N ARG A 126 17.62 -5.18 6.26
CA ARG A 126 17.75 -5.06 7.72
C ARG A 126 18.03 -6.39 8.42
N ILE A 127 17.51 -7.50 7.90
CA ILE A 127 17.80 -8.85 8.43
C ILE A 127 19.23 -9.26 8.07
N ASN A 128 19.67 -9.05 6.83
CA ASN A 128 21.03 -9.38 6.38
C ASN A 128 22.12 -8.56 7.10
N GLU A 129 21.84 -7.30 7.41
CA GLU A 129 22.74 -6.42 8.17
C GLU A 129 22.81 -6.80 9.66
N SER A 130 21.87 -7.61 10.15
CA SER A 130 21.92 -8.08 11.54
C SER A 130 23.01 -9.14 11.70
N LYS A 131 24.11 -8.76 12.35
CA LYS A 131 25.17 -9.67 12.77
C LYS A 131 24.61 -10.55 13.90
N GLU A 132 24.23 -11.79 13.56
CA GLU A 132 23.80 -12.88 14.46
C GLU A 132 22.42 -12.74 15.14
N THR A 133 21.49 -13.60 14.71
CA THR A 133 20.47 -14.38 15.46
C THR A 133 19.86 -13.83 16.76
N ASP A 134 19.52 -12.55 16.85
CA ASP A 134 18.58 -12.11 17.88
C ASP A 134 17.15 -12.24 17.33
N ASP A 135 16.45 -13.33 17.69
CA ASP A 135 15.06 -13.60 17.29
C ASP A 135 14.14 -12.38 17.56
N VAL A 136 14.45 -11.63 18.64
CA VAL A 136 13.79 -10.38 19.03
C VAL A 136 13.88 -9.30 17.93
N ARG A 137 15.00 -9.24 17.21
CA ARG A 137 15.23 -8.26 16.14
C ARG A 137 14.48 -8.60 14.86
N ILE A 138 14.39 -9.88 14.49
CA ILE A 138 13.62 -10.32 13.31
C ILE A 138 12.12 -10.09 13.54
N ALA A 139 11.63 -10.40 14.73
CA ALA A 139 10.26 -10.11 15.12
C ALA A 139 9.91 -8.62 14.98
N SER A 140 10.79 -7.72 15.42
CA SER A 140 10.60 -6.26 15.24
C SER A 140 10.63 -5.85 13.77
N ILE A 141 11.59 -6.35 12.96
CA ILE A 141 11.66 -6.02 11.53
C ILE A 141 10.39 -6.45 10.80
N LEU A 142 9.88 -7.65 11.08
CA LEU A 142 8.63 -8.14 10.50
C LEU A 142 7.41 -7.39 11.04
N GLY A 143 7.42 -6.97 12.31
CA GLY A 143 6.41 -6.08 12.88
C GLY A 143 6.29 -4.76 12.10
N GLU A 144 7.42 -4.14 11.80
CA GLU A 144 7.48 -2.89 11.06
C GLU A 144 7.01 -3.06 9.61
N LEU A 145 7.43 -4.14 8.95
CA LEU A 145 6.91 -4.51 7.62
C LEU A 145 5.38 -4.60 7.62
N ARG A 146 4.79 -5.29 8.62
CA ARG A 146 3.34 -5.45 8.72
C ARG A 146 2.64 -4.12 8.95
N LYS A 147 3.17 -3.24 9.80
CA LYS A 147 2.64 -1.89 10.01
C LYS A 147 2.64 -1.08 8.70
N GLN A 148 3.72 -1.16 7.93
CA GLN A 148 3.85 -0.46 6.64
C GLN A 148 2.94 -1.04 5.56
N ALA A 149 2.79 -2.36 5.51
CA ALA A 149 1.95 -3.04 4.53
C ALA A 149 0.44 -2.94 4.85
N PHE A 150 0.07 -2.80 6.13
CA PHE A 150 -1.32 -2.77 6.62
C PHE A 150 -2.24 -1.83 5.82
N PRO A 151 -1.91 -0.55 5.58
CA PRO A 151 -2.77 0.34 4.81
C PRO A 151 -2.94 -0.08 3.34
N VAL A 152 -1.88 -0.60 2.71
CA VAL A 152 -1.92 -1.12 1.33
C VAL A 152 -2.89 -2.29 1.23
N ILE A 153 -2.82 -3.19 2.20
CA ILE A 153 -3.70 -4.34 2.31
C ILE A 153 -5.15 -3.89 2.50
N LYS A 154 -5.39 -2.95 3.42
CA LYS A 154 -6.74 -2.44 3.67
C LYS A 154 -7.34 -1.79 2.43
N PHE A 155 -6.51 -1.14 1.61
CA PHE A 155 -6.92 -0.67 0.28
C PHE A 155 -7.42 -1.83 -0.57
N PHE A 156 -6.62 -2.89 -0.74
CA PHE A 156 -7.01 -4.04 -1.54
C PHE A 156 -8.25 -4.74 -1.02
N ILE A 157 -8.46 -4.85 0.30
CA ILE A 157 -9.70 -5.43 0.87
C ILE A 157 -10.93 -4.59 0.53
N SER A 158 -10.77 -3.27 0.60
CA SER A 158 -11.86 -2.31 0.43
C SER A 158 -12.13 -1.96 -1.03
N HIS A 159 -11.41 -2.59 -1.97
CA HIS A 159 -11.56 -2.35 -3.39
C HIS A 159 -13.00 -2.64 -3.86
N PRO A 160 -13.65 -1.73 -4.61
CA PRO A 160 -15.08 -1.84 -4.95
C PRO A 160 -15.40 -3.05 -5.84
N LEU A 161 -14.41 -3.62 -6.52
CA LEU A 161 -14.57 -4.75 -7.43
C LEU A 161 -14.30 -6.12 -6.80
N ASN A 162 -13.97 -6.18 -5.51
CA ASN A 162 -13.84 -7.46 -4.84
C ASN A 162 -15.17 -8.19 -4.75
N HIS A 163 -15.14 -9.50 -4.95
CA HIS A 163 -16.24 -10.37 -4.58
C HIS A 163 -16.46 -10.30 -3.05
N SER A 164 -17.72 -10.16 -2.63
CA SER A 164 -18.09 -10.01 -1.21
C SER A 164 -17.56 -11.14 -0.32
N GLY A 165 -17.51 -12.36 -0.86
CA GLY A 165 -16.91 -13.52 -0.19
C GLY A 165 -15.41 -13.36 0.07
N HIS A 166 -14.65 -12.88 -0.92
CA HIS A 166 -13.20 -12.65 -0.78
C HIS A 166 -12.93 -11.50 0.20
N GLN A 167 -13.71 -10.43 0.12
CA GLN A 167 -13.61 -9.30 1.05
C GLN A 167 -13.89 -9.73 2.50
N THR A 168 -14.95 -10.51 2.72
CA THR A 168 -15.33 -10.97 4.06
C THR A 168 -14.26 -11.90 4.65
N ASP A 169 -13.75 -12.85 3.86
CA ASP A 169 -12.67 -13.75 4.31
C ASP A 169 -11.38 -12.96 4.62
N ALA A 170 -10.99 -12.03 3.74
CA ALA A 170 -9.84 -11.17 3.93
C ALA A 170 -9.96 -10.31 5.20
N LEU A 171 -11.15 -9.76 5.47
CA LEU A 171 -11.42 -8.97 6.67
C LEU A 171 -11.31 -9.81 7.95
N HIS A 172 -11.84 -11.03 7.95
CA HIS A 172 -11.70 -11.94 9.09
C HIS A 172 -10.24 -12.31 9.37
N ARG A 173 -9.46 -12.59 8.32
CA ARG A 173 -8.03 -12.86 8.43
C ARG A 173 -7.24 -11.65 8.93
N LEU A 174 -7.56 -10.46 8.43
CA LEU A 174 -6.96 -9.21 8.90
C LEU A 174 -7.27 -8.97 10.38
N ASN A 175 -8.52 -9.14 10.82
CA ASN A 175 -8.90 -8.97 12.22
C ASN A 175 -8.16 -9.93 13.15
N TYR A 176 -7.96 -11.18 12.71
CA TYR A 176 -7.15 -12.14 13.44
C TYR A 176 -5.69 -11.69 13.53
N ALA A 177 -5.09 -11.26 12.41
CA ALA A 177 -3.73 -10.74 12.37
C ALA A 177 -3.54 -9.53 13.30
N VAL A 178 -4.49 -8.58 13.28
CA VAL A 178 -4.47 -7.39 14.16
C VAL A 178 -4.53 -7.80 15.62
N LYS A 179 -5.48 -8.65 16.01
CA LYS A 179 -5.58 -9.16 17.39
C LYS A 179 -4.25 -9.73 17.87
N ILE A 180 -3.58 -10.48 17.01
CA ILE A 180 -2.31 -11.09 17.31
C ILE A 180 -1.17 -10.05 17.39
N MET A 181 -1.12 -9.06 16.49
CA MET A 181 -0.15 -7.96 16.58
C MET A 181 -0.25 -7.19 17.89
N LEU A 182 -1.46 -6.90 18.34
CA LEU A 182 -1.70 -6.18 19.59
C LEU A 182 -1.31 -7.01 20.82
N THR A 183 -1.66 -8.30 20.82
CA THR A 183 -1.50 -9.16 22.01
C THR A 183 -0.12 -9.76 22.15
N GLN A 184 0.57 -10.09 21.05
CA GLN A 184 1.86 -10.79 21.10
C GLN A 184 3.07 -9.88 20.88
N TYR A 185 2.91 -8.75 20.18
CA TYR A 185 4.01 -7.81 19.91
C TYR A 185 3.93 -6.51 20.72
N ASN A 186 2.97 -6.41 21.65
CA ASN A 186 2.69 -5.20 22.42
C ASN A 186 2.63 -3.94 21.51
N SER A 187 2.18 -4.13 20.27
CA SER A 187 2.00 -3.05 19.32
C SER A 187 0.76 -2.27 19.71
N HIS A 188 0.74 -0.97 19.45
CA HIS A 188 -0.41 -0.15 19.74
C HIS A 188 -1.33 -0.15 18.52
N TYR A 189 -2.64 -0.19 18.76
CA TYR A 189 -3.62 -0.10 17.67
C TYR A 189 -3.44 1.17 16.83
N GLN A 190 -2.97 2.25 17.47
CA GLN A 190 -2.66 3.53 16.83
C GLN A 190 -1.50 3.44 15.82
N ASP A 191 -0.69 2.38 15.86
CA ASP A 191 0.40 2.17 14.91
C ASP A 191 -0.11 1.61 13.56
N LEU A 192 -1.36 1.14 13.50
CA LEU A 192 -1.99 0.59 12.31
C LEU A 192 -2.81 1.68 11.63
N LEU A 193 -2.15 2.42 10.75
CA LEU A 193 -2.76 3.55 10.05
C LEU A 193 -3.70 3.04 8.95
N ASP A 194 -4.95 3.50 8.99
CA ASP A 194 -5.91 3.24 7.92
C ASP A 194 -5.57 4.05 6.66
N PRO A 195 -5.75 3.48 5.46
CA PRO A 195 -5.60 4.22 4.23
C PRO A 195 -6.76 5.21 4.09
N TYR A 196 -6.48 6.39 3.54
CA TYR A 196 -7.48 7.44 3.39
C TYR A 196 -7.24 8.26 2.13
N TRP A 197 -8.26 9.00 1.73
CA TRP A 197 -8.19 9.99 0.67
C TRP A 197 -7.92 11.36 1.24
N ASN A 198 -6.86 12.01 0.78
CA ASN A 198 -6.63 13.42 1.03
C ASN A 198 -7.10 14.24 -0.17
N ILE A 199 -8.08 15.10 0.05
CA ILE A 199 -8.74 15.89 -0.98
C ILE A 199 -8.37 17.35 -0.81
N THR A 200 -7.92 17.96 -1.90
CA THR A 200 -7.55 19.37 -1.98
C THR A 200 -8.33 20.04 -3.11
N ILE A 201 -8.52 21.35 -3.00
CA ILE A 201 -9.05 22.17 -4.09
C ILE A 201 -7.86 22.93 -4.65
N THR A 202 -7.62 22.80 -5.96
CA THR A 202 -6.54 23.51 -6.63
C THR A 202 -7.08 24.49 -7.66
N ASP A 203 -6.40 25.64 -7.74
CA ASP A 203 -6.67 26.69 -8.73
C ASP A 203 -5.86 26.40 -10.01
N SER A 204 -6.50 26.46 -11.17
CA SER A 204 -5.92 26.20 -12.51
C SER A 204 -4.77 27.17 -12.88
N GLY A 205 -4.45 28.14 -12.03
CA GLY A 205 -3.35 29.10 -12.21
C GLY A 205 -2.02 28.68 -11.57
N THR A 206 -1.99 27.64 -10.73
CA THR A 206 -0.75 27.07 -10.17
C THR A 206 -0.44 25.76 -10.87
N VAL A 207 0.09 25.86 -12.10
CA VAL A 207 0.80 24.75 -12.72
C VAL A 207 2.12 24.60 -11.97
N THR A 208 2.14 23.77 -10.93
CA THR A 208 3.38 23.13 -10.55
C THR A 208 3.66 22.09 -11.64
N PRO A 209 4.81 22.12 -12.32
CA PRO A 209 5.11 21.16 -13.36
C PRO A 209 4.92 19.74 -12.84
N SER A 210 4.16 18.96 -13.60
CA SER A 210 4.07 17.51 -13.46
C SER A 210 5.46 16.92 -13.72
N ASP A 211 6.29 16.85 -12.68
CA ASP A 211 7.36 15.87 -12.65
C ASP A 211 6.72 14.52 -12.37
N LYS A 212 6.37 13.81 -13.45
CA LYS A 212 6.40 12.34 -13.48
C LYS A 212 7.86 11.87 -13.43
N THR A 213 8.62 12.39 -12.47
CA THR A 213 10.06 12.19 -12.33
C THR A 213 10.31 11.58 -10.98
N THR A 214 10.79 10.35 -11.05
CA THR A 214 11.25 9.49 -9.99
C THR A 214 12.13 10.24 -8.99
N GLU A 215 11.61 10.57 -7.81
CA GLU A 215 12.47 10.82 -6.64
C GLU A 215 12.93 9.48 -6.06
N THR A 216 13.87 8.84 -6.78
CA THR A 216 14.86 7.97 -6.17
C THR A 216 15.86 8.87 -5.45
N THR A 217 15.82 8.87 -4.12
CA THR A 217 16.89 9.44 -3.29
C THR A 217 18.16 8.62 -3.51
N PRO A 218 19.26 9.17 -4.07
CA PRO A 218 20.53 8.46 -4.13
C PRO A 218 21.21 8.55 -2.77
N ILE A 219 21.48 7.40 -2.16
CA ILE A 219 22.49 7.25 -1.12
C ILE A 219 23.85 7.27 -1.81
N SER A 220 24.66 8.29 -1.53
CA SER A 220 26.11 8.29 -1.80
C SER A 220 26.80 8.77 -0.52
N GLN A 221 27.20 7.81 0.31
CA GLN A 221 28.58 7.34 0.46
C GLN A 221 29.50 8.35 1.14
N ALA A 222 29.55 8.22 2.47
CA ALA A 222 30.75 8.52 3.22
C ALA A 222 31.67 7.28 3.16
N ALA A 223 32.86 7.41 2.56
CA ALA A 223 34.10 6.78 3.04
C ALA A 223 35.32 7.11 2.13
N ALA A 224 36.38 7.60 2.81
CA ALA A 224 37.81 7.38 2.57
C ALA A 224 38.48 7.99 1.32
N GLN A 225 39.26 9.06 1.56
CA GLN A 225 40.73 8.99 1.61
C GLN A 225 41.25 9.86 2.76
#